data_AF-A0A5B0D2H7-F1
#
_entry.id   AF-A0A5B0D2H7-F1
#
_cell.length_a   1.000
_cell.length_b   1.000
_cell.length_c   1.000
_cell.angle_alpha   90.00
_cell.angle_beta   90.00
_cell.angle_gamma   90.00
#
_symmetry.space_group_name_H-M   'P 1'
#
loop_
_entity.id
_entity.type
_entity.pdbx_description
1 polymer ?
#
loop_
_entity_poly.entity_id
_entity_poly.type
_entity_poly.pdbx_seq_one_letter_code
_entity_poly.pdbx_strand_id
1 'polypeptide(L)'
;MALDDILTQVPVDDIAAKLGVSPDVARSAVEQGGAVLLGGLAKNASTAEGSTAIENALKRHEGRGGAAKVDDIDQTDGGKIVSHILGADEKKVTEKLTESKETAGIDFGALLPILAPIVMGLIANATKSKSAPSSTSGAQSGGGGIGDIIGGLLGGGASSGGGGIGDLLGGLFGGKK
;
A
#
# COMPACT_ATOMS: atom_id res chain seq x y z
N MET A 1 -9.50 -1.76 -7.27
CA MET A 1 -9.71 -0.43 -6.67
C MET A 1 -8.39 0.14 -6.14
N ALA A 2 -7.72 -0.44 -5.14
CA ALA A 2 -6.43 0.10 -4.65
C ALA A 2 -5.32 0.20 -5.74
N LEU A 3 -5.23 -0.77 -6.65
CA LEU A 3 -4.25 -0.76 -7.74
C LEU A 3 -4.55 0.32 -8.80
N ASP A 4 -5.82 0.60 -9.06
CA ASP A 4 -6.27 1.66 -9.99
C ASP A 4 -5.92 3.06 -9.44
N ASP A 5 -6.09 3.27 -8.14
CA ASP A 5 -5.69 4.50 -7.47
C ASP A 5 -4.17 4.71 -7.49
N ILE A 6 -3.38 3.62 -7.40
CA ILE A 6 -1.93 3.68 -7.57
C ILE A 6 -1.60 4.10 -9.01
N LEU A 7 -2.22 3.48 -10.02
CA LEU A 7 -1.95 3.76 -11.43
C LEU A 7 -2.34 5.18 -11.85
N THR A 8 -3.34 5.79 -11.20
CA THR A 8 -3.77 7.16 -11.48
C THR A 8 -2.92 8.23 -10.78
N GLN A 9 -2.26 7.88 -9.67
CA GLN A 9 -1.33 8.79 -8.98
C GLN A 9 0.13 8.60 -9.38
N VAL A 10 0.51 7.44 -9.91
CA VAL A 10 1.86 7.17 -10.39
C VAL A 10 2.01 7.72 -11.81
N PRO A 11 2.99 8.61 -12.07
CA PRO A 11 3.26 9.09 -13.43
C PRO A 11 3.98 7.99 -14.24
N VAL A 12 3.19 7.05 -14.80
CA VAL A 12 3.69 5.90 -15.56
C VAL A 12 4.56 6.33 -16.74
N ASP A 13 4.21 7.42 -17.42
CA ASP A 13 5.00 7.97 -18.53
C ASP A 13 6.38 8.47 -18.10
N ASP A 14 6.47 9.14 -16.95
CA ASP A 14 7.77 9.62 -16.41
C ASP A 14 8.63 8.42 -15.97
N ILE A 15 8.02 7.39 -15.38
CA ILE A 15 8.71 6.14 -15.01
C ILE A 15 9.22 5.42 -16.26
N ALA A 16 8.39 5.29 -17.29
CA ALA A 16 8.76 4.69 -18.56
C ALA A 16 9.94 5.43 -19.21
N ALA A 17 9.90 6.76 -19.22
CA ALA A 17 10.98 7.60 -19.73
C ALA A 17 12.28 7.46 -18.93
N LYS A 18 12.21 7.41 -17.60
CA LYS A 18 13.40 7.23 -16.74
C LYS A 18 14.02 5.84 -16.85
N LEU A 19 13.20 4.82 -17.03
CA LEU A 19 13.65 3.42 -17.14
C LEU A 19 13.94 2.99 -18.58
N GLY A 20 13.63 3.83 -19.57
CA GLY A 20 13.88 3.55 -20.98
C GLY A 20 13.01 2.42 -21.55
N VAL A 21 11.82 2.20 -20.99
CA VAL A 21 10.89 1.14 -21.40
C VAL A 21 9.58 1.71 -21.94
N SER A 22 8.77 0.86 -22.58
CA SER A 22 7.44 1.24 -23.04
C SER A 22 6.49 1.50 -21.86
N PRO A 23 5.49 2.40 -22.01
CA PRO A 23 4.53 2.69 -20.95
C PRO A 23 3.73 1.44 -20.51
N ASP A 24 3.43 0.52 -21.43
CA ASP A 24 2.78 -0.77 -21.09
C ASP A 24 3.65 -1.63 -20.17
N VAL A 25 4.96 -1.69 -20.44
CA VAL A 25 5.94 -2.44 -19.64
C VAL A 25 6.13 -1.78 -18.28
N ALA A 26 6.23 -0.44 -18.24
CA ALA A 26 6.28 0.33 -17.00
C ALA A 26 5.01 0.11 -16.16
N ARG A 27 3.83 0.07 -16.78
CA ARG A 27 2.56 -0.19 -16.10
C ARG A 27 2.55 -1.56 -15.43
N SER A 28 2.90 -2.62 -16.17
CA SER A 28 2.99 -3.97 -15.58
C SER A 28 4.00 -4.03 -14.43
N ALA A 29 5.11 -3.29 -14.53
CA ALA A 29 6.11 -3.22 -13.47
C ALA A 29 5.63 -2.46 -12.23
N VAL A 30 4.90 -1.36 -12.42
CA VAL A 30 4.24 -0.61 -11.35
C VAL A 30 3.22 -1.50 -10.64
N GLU A 31 2.46 -2.30 -11.39
CA GLU A 31 1.50 -3.24 -10.82
C GLU A 31 2.17 -4.33 -9.98
N GLN A 32 3.20 -4.98 -10.52
CA GLN A 32 3.95 -6.02 -9.82
C GLN A 32 4.73 -5.47 -8.63
N GLY A 33 5.44 -4.35 -8.82
CA GLY A 33 6.20 -3.67 -7.77
C GLY A 33 5.29 -3.13 -6.68
N GLY A 34 4.14 -2.56 -7.04
CA GLY A 34 3.11 -2.10 -6.09
C GLY A 34 2.52 -3.24 -5.26
N ALA A 35 2.18 -4.37 -5.88
CA ALA A 35 1.68 -5.55 -5.17
C ALA A 35 2.72 -6.11 -4.19
N VAL A 36 3.99 -6.16 -4.61
CA VAL A 36 5.12 -6.56 -3.75
C VAL A 36 5.30 -5.63 -2.57
N LEU A 37 5.30 -4.31 -2.79
CA LEU A 37 5.45 -3.32 -1.74
C LEU A 37 4.29 -3.42 -0.75
N LEU A 38 3.06 -3.59 -1.24
CA LEU A 38 1.88 -3.76 -0.39
C LEU A 38 1.95 -5.04 0.44
N GLY A 39 2.41 -6.16 -0.16
CA GLY A 39 2.61 -7.42 0.55
C GLY A 39 3.70 -7.34 1.63
N GLY A 40 4.84 -6.71 1.31
CA GLY A 40 5.91 -6.44 2.27
C GLY A 40 5.44 -5.53 3.41
N LEU A 41 4.66 -4.50 3.08
CA LEU A 41 4.11 -3.57 4.05
C LEU A 41 3.11 -4.27 4.98
N ALA A 42 2.24 -5.12 4.44
CA ALA A 42 1.30 -5.93 5.23
C ALA A 42 2.05 -6.90 6.17
N LYS A 43 3.10 -7.56 5.67
CA LYS A 43 3.95 -8.46 6.47
C LYS A 43 4.65 -7.72 7.60
N ASN A 44 5.21 -6.54 7.33
CA ASN A 44 5.86 -5.71 8.35
C ASN A 44 4.86 -5.13 9.35
N ALA A 45 3.73 -4.61 8.88
CA ALA A 45 2.67 -4.08 9.72
C ALA A 45 2.00 -5.13 10.62
N SER A 46 2.19 -6.42 10.32
CA SER A 46 1.75 -7.54 11.18
C SER A 46 2.61 -7.69 12.45
N THR A 47 3.75 -7.01 12.53
CA THR A 47 4.62 -6.99 13.71
C THR A 47 4.54 -5.64 14.40
N ALA A 48 4.71 -5.61 15.73
CA ALA A 48 4.66 -4.36 16.50
C ALA A 48 5.78 -3.36 16.14
N GLU A 49 6.96 -3.88 15.79
CA GLU A 49 8.10 -3.07 15.36
C GLU A 49 7.88 -2.48 13.96
N GLY A 50 7.42 -3.32 13.02
CA GLY A 50 7.14 -2.88 11.65
C GLY A 50 5.95 -1.93 11.58
N SER A 51 4.89 -2.14 12.37
CA SER A 51 3.77 -1.20 12.46
C SER A 51 4.23 0.18 12.93
N THR A 52 5.04 0.24 14.00
CA THR A 52 5.62 1.49 14.53
C THR A 52 6.54 2.18 13.50
N ALA A 53 7.37 1.41 12.79
CA ALA A 53 8.24 1.96 11.74
C ALA A 53 7.43 2.56 10.58
N ILE A 54 6.40 1.86 10.13
CA ILE A 54 5.46 2.31 9.09
C ILE A 54 4.71 3.56 9.56
N GLU A 55 4.25 3.61 10.81
CA GLU A 55 3.60 4.77 11.42
C GLU A 55 4.49 6.03 11.40
N ASN A 56 5.76 5.87 11.74
CA ASN A 56 6.73 6.97 11.71
C ASN A 56 7.03 7.42 10.28
N ALA A 57 7.14 6.48 9.33
CA ALA A 57 7.30 6.79 7.92
C ALA A 57 6.07 7.51 7.36
N LEU A 58 4.85 7.05 7.69
CA LEU A 58 3.59 7.70 7.33
C LEU A 58 3.54 9.15 7.82
N LYS A 59 3.91 9.39 9.09
CA LYS A 59 3.94 10.76 9.67
C LYS A 59 4.93 11.67 8.95
N ARG A 60 6.07 11.15 8.51
CA ARG A 60 7.11 11.91 7.78
C ARG A 60 6.70 12.23 6.35
N HIS A 61 5.89 11.38 5.74
CA HIS A 61 5.34 11.56 4.39
C HIS A 61 3.89 12.06 4.40
N GLU A 62 3.36 12.42 5.57
CA GLU A 62 1.98 12.86 5.70
C GLU A 62 1.82 14.22 5.00
N GLY A 63 0.87 14.31 4.07
CA GLY A 63 0.65 15.53 3.28
C GLY A 63 1.59 15.70 2.08
N ARG A 64 2.57 14.80 1.87
CA ARG A 64 3.23 14.62 0.57
C ARG A 64 2.25 13.83 -0.31
N GLY A 65 1.32 14.53 -0.97
CA GLY A 65 0.50 13.93 -2.02
C GLY A 65 1.40 13.30 -3.08
N GLY A 66 0.92 12.24 -3.76
CA GLY A 66 1.68 11.52 -4.79
C GLY A 66 2.49 12.48 -5.65
N ALA A 67 3.79 12.23 -5.77
CA ALA A 67 4.70 13.16 -6.42
C ALA A 67 4.21 13.43 -7.85
N ALA A 68 3.99 14.70 -8.20
CA ALA A 68 3.49 15.09 -9.53
C ALA A 68 4.50 14.75 -10.65
N LYS A 69 5.77 14.49 -10.28
CA LYS A 69 6.89 14.13 -11.15
C LYS A 69 7.77 13.12 -10.43
N VAL A 70 8.41 12.24 -11.19
CA VAL A 70 9.40 11.29 -10.66
C VAL A 70 10.64 12.01 -10.08
N ASP A 71 10.98 13.19 -10.59
CA ASP A 71 12.10 14.01 -10.11
C ASP A 71 11.87 14.66 -8.73
N ASP A 72 10.61 14.78 -8.29
CA ASP A 72 10.28 15.25 -6.93
C ASP A 72 10.42 14.14 -5.87
N ILE A 73 10.76 12.93 -6.30
CA ILE A 73 10.88 11.75 -5.45
C ILE A 73 12.33 11.64 -4.97
N ASP A 74 12.50 11.69 -3.66
CA ASP A 74 13.77 11.39 -3.03
C ASP A 74 14.04 9.89 -3.13
N GLN A 75 14.86 9.50 -4.11
CA GLN A 75 15.25 8.10 -4.32
C GLN A 75 16.07 7.53 -3.15
N THR A 76 16.81 8.38 -2.42
CA THR A 76 17.58 7.95 -1.25
C THR A 76 16.65 7.57 -0.11
N ASP A 77 15.61 8.38 0.10
CA ASP A 77 14.57 8.08 1.05
C ASP A 77 13.72 6.88 0.61
N GLY A 78 13.36 6.82 -0.67
CA GLY A 78 12.67 5.69 -1.28
C GLY A 78 13.38 4.36 -1.07
N GLY A 79 14.71 4.30 -1.24
CA GLY A 79 15.50 3.10 -0.98
C GLY A 79 15.43 2.64 0.48
N LYS A 80 15.43 3.58 1.44
CA LYS A 80 15.25 3.24 2.86
C LYS A 80 13.86 2.69 3.16
N ILE A 81 12.84 3.27 2.53
CA ILE A 81 11.46 2.79 2.66
C ILE A 81 11.36 1.35 2.12
N VAL A 82 11.85 1.09 0.91
CA VAL A 82 11.88 -0.26 0.33
C VAL A 82 12.58 -1.24 1.27
N SER A 83 13.73 -0.85 1.82
CA SER A 83 14.48 -1.72 2.73
C SER A 83 13.76 -1.98 4.05
N HIS A 84 13.00 -1.02 4.57
CA HIS A 84 12.13 -1.25 5.73
C HIS A 84 10.90 -2.11 5.39
N ILE A 85 10.31 -1.95 4.21
CA ILE A 85 9.11 -2.66 3.76
C ILE A 85 9.38 -4.10 3.34
N LEU A 86 10.50 -4.35 2.66
CA LEU A 86 10.85 -5.69 2.17
C LEU A 86 11.87 -6.37 3.08
N GLY A 87 12.62 -5.62 3.87
CA GLY A 87 13.59 -6.15 4.83
C GLY A 87 14.58 -7.10 4.15
N ALA A 88 14.75 -8.29 4.73
CA ALA A 88 15.61 -9.33 4.18
C ALA A 88 15.17 -9.86 2.80
N ASP A 89 13.90 -9.66 2.43
CA ASP A 89 13.35 -10.14 1.17
C ASP A 89 13.59 -9.15 0.01
N GLU A 90 14.03 -7.92 0.28
CA GLU A 90 14.28 -6.87 -0.73
C GLU A 90 15.08 -7.38 -1.92
N LYS A 91 16.25 -7.98 -1.65
CA LYS A 91 17.14 -8.48 -2.71
C LYS A 91 16.48 -9.60 -3.51
N LYS A 92 15.87 -10.57 -2.83
CA LYS A 92 15.21 -11.71 -3.47
C LYS A 92 14.05 -11.25 -4.35
N VAL A 93 13.26 -10.30 -3.87
CA VAL A 93 12.11 -9.81 -4.60
C VAL A 93 12.55 -8.95 -5.79
N THR A 94 13.55 -8.09 -5.60
CA THR A 94 14.14 -7.31 -6.69
C THR A 94 14.70 -8.23 -7.77
N GLU A 95 15.49 -9.24 -7.40
CA GLU A 95 16.02 -10.24 -8.33
C GLU A 95 14.89 -10.98 -9.07
N LYS A 96 13.87 -11.46 -8.35
CA LYS A 96 12.74 -12.18 -8.94
C LYS A 96 11.95 -11.35 -9.94
N LEU A 97 11.73 -10.07 -9.65
CA LEU A 97 11.01 -9.16 -10.53
C LEU A 97 11.86 -8.75 -11.75
N THR A 98 13.17 -8.56 -11.57
CA THR A 98 14.10 -8.29 -12.68
C THR A 98 14.25 -9.53 -13.60
N GLU A 99 14.18 -10.75 -13.05
CA GLU A 99 14.17 -12.01 -13.81
C GLU A 99 12.84 -12.29 -14.52
N SER A 100 11.75 -11.61 -14.15
CA SER A 100 10.43 -11.83 -14.75
C SER A 100 10.40 -11.43 -16.21
N LYS A 101 9.89 -12.34 -17.05
CA LYS A 101 9.81 -12.16 -18.50
C LYS A 101 8.81 -11.07 -18.92
N GLU A 102 7.82 -10.78 -18.07
CA GLU A 102 6.79 -9.74 -18.26
C GLU A 102 7.35 -8.32 -18.07
N THR A 103 8.42 -8.19 -17.29
CA THR A 103 9.07 -6.92 -16.94
C THR A 103 10.53 -6.90 -17.39
N ALA A 104 10.84 -7.72 -18.40
CA ALA A 104 12.18 -7.89 -18.93
C ALA A 104 12.77 -6.54 -19.39
N GLY A 105 13.93 -6.19 -18.84
CA GLY A 105 14.61 -4.92 -19.12
C GLY A 105 14.33 -3.80 -18.11
N ILE A 106 13.58 -4.09 -17.04
CA ILE A 106 13.35 -3.13 -15.95
C ILE A 106 14.23 -3.43 -14.75
N ASP A 107 14.92 -2.42 -14.27
CA ASP A 107 15.63 -2.47 -13.00
C ASP A 107 14.70 -2.16 -11.84
N PHE A 108 14.21 -3.21 -11.17
CA PHE A 108 13.39 -3.07 -9.96
C PHE A 108 14.16 -2.41 -8.81
N GLY A 109 15.50 -2.50 -8.80
CA GLY A 109 16.34 -1.78 -7.84
C GLY A 109 16.27 -0.25 -8.01
N ALA A 110 15.94 0.25 -9.20
CA ALA A 110 15.72 1.67 -9.47
C ALA A 110 14.24 2.05 -9.40
N LEU A 111 13.34 1.14 -9.82
CA LEU A 111 11.90 1.37 -9.80
C LEU A 111 11.30 1.33 -8.38
N LEU A 112 11.69 0.38 -7.53
CA LEU A 112 11.11 0.24 -6.18
C LEU A 112 11.33 1.49 -5.31
N PRO A 113 12.53 2.12 -5.27
CA PRO A 113 12.73 3.38 -4.57
C PRO A 113 11.86 4.53 -5.09
N ILE A 114 11.50 4.52 -6.38
CA ILE A 114 10.59 5.51 -6.96
C ILE A 114 9.14 5.25 -6.53
N LEU A 115 8.72 3.98 -6.53
CA LEU A 115 7.36 3.59 -6.18
C LEU A 115 7.06 3.69 -4.70
N ALA A 116 8.03 3.39 -3.84
CA ALA A 116 7.82 3.28 -2.40
C ALA A 116 7.27 4.59 -1.77
N PRO A 117 7.83 5.78 -2.02
CA PRO A 117 7.29 7.04 -1.51
C PRO A 117 5.87 7.34 -2.00
N ILE A 118 5.52 6.94 -3.23
CA ILE A 118 4.19 7.16 -3.82
C ILE A 118 3.16 6.29 -3.12
N VAL A 119 3.43 4.98 -3.01
CA VAL A 119 2.55 4.03 -2.30
C VAL A 119 2.37 4.47 -0.85
N MET A 120 3.44 4.94 -0.20
CA MET A 120 3.39 5.40 1.17
C MET A 120 2.56 6.68 1.33
N GLY A 121 2.71 7.64 0.42
CA GLY A 121 1.89 8.85 0.38
C GLY A 121 0.40 8.54 0.15
N LEU A 122 0.09 7.57 -0.72
CA LEU A 122 -1.28 7.12 -0.97
C LEU A 122 -1.90 6.52 0.30
N ILE A 123 -1.16 5.65 1.02
CA ILE A 123 -1.64 5.03 2.25
C ILE A 123 -1.75 6.05 3.39
N ALA A 124 -0.78 6.97 3.51
CA ALA A 124 -0.85 8.08 4.46
C ALA A 124 -2.10 8.93 4.23
N ASN A 125 -2.37 9.26 2.96
CA ASN A 125 -3.55 10.03 2.58
C ASN A 125 -4.85 9.24 2.77
N ALA A 126 -4.90 7.95 2.43
CA ALA A 126 -6.07 7.10 2.66
C ALA A 126 -6.38 6.94 4.15
N THR A 127 -5.35 6.80 4.99
CA THR A 127 -5.48 6.75 6.45
C THR A 127 -6.02 8.08 6.98
N LYS A 128 -5.49 9.21 6.50
CA LYS A 128 -5.98 10.55 6.85
C LYS A 128 -7.40 10.82 6.39
N SER A 129 -7.76 10.42 5.18
CA SER A 129 -9.12 10.54 4.64
C SER A 129 -10.10 9.66 5.42
N LYS A 130 -9.67 8.50 5.93
CA LYS A 130 -10.49 7.65 6.81
C LYS A 130 -10.54 8.15 8.26
N SER A 131 -9.56 8.94 8.69
CA SER A 131 -9.57 9.69 9.96
C SER A 131 -10.27 11.05 9.85
N ALA A 132 -10.77 11.44 8.67
CA ALA A 132 -11.67 12.58 8.56
C ALA A 132 -12.94 12.27 9.38
N PRO A 133 -13.42 13.20 10.24
CA PRO A 133 -14.50 12.92 11.15
C PRO A 133 -15.78 12.68 10.37
N SER A 134 -16.11 11.41 10.15
CA SER A 134 -17.52 11.03 10.03
C SER A 134 -18.12 11.24 11.40
N SER A 135 -18.81 12.37 11.52
CA SER A 135 -19.54 12.83 12.70
C SER A 135 -20.66 11.87 13.07
N THR A 136 -20.37 10.67 13.55
CA THR A 136 -21.32 9.81 14.26
C THR A 136 -20.57 8.86 15.20
N SER A 137 -20.56 9.25 16.47
CA SER A 137 -20.86 8.35 17.60
C SER A 137 -19.85 7.25 17.95
N GLY A 138 -19.02 7.56 18.95
CA GLY A 138 -18.93 6.75 20.17
C GLY A 138 -17.92 5.61 20.19
N ALA A 139 -17.32 5.46 21.37
CA ALA A 139 -16.47 4.36 21.83
C ALA A 139 -15.03 4.33 21.31
N GLN A 140 -14.14 4.90 22.12
CA GLN A 140 -13.04 4.16 22.76
C GLN A 140 -12.47 2.98 21.96
N SER A 141 -11.23 3.09 21.51
CA SER A 141 -10.11 2.26 22.01
C SER A 141 -8.96 2.34 21.02
N GLY A 142 -7.75 2.57 21.53
CA GLY A 142 -6.55 2.18 20.81
C GLY A 142 -6.64 0.70 20.42
N GLY A 143 -6.15 0.36 19.22
CA GLY A 143 -6.07 -1.03 18.79
C GLY A 143 -6.35 -1.33 17.32
N GLY A 144 -6.67 -0.35 16.47
CA GLY A 144 -6.67 -0.57 15.01
C GLY A 144 -5.29 -0.22 14.45
N GLY A 145 -4.40 -1.20 14.38
CA GLY A 145 -3.06 -0.98 13.84
C GLY A 145 -3.12 -0.68 12.34
N ILE A 146 -2.05 -0.09 11.79
CA ILE A 146 -1.93 0.10 10.33
C ILE A 146 -2.08 -1.24 9.58
N GLY A 147 -1.70 -2.36 10.21
CA GLY A 147 -1.91 -3.70 9.68
C GLY A 147 -3.39 -4.05 9.43
N ASP A 148 -4.31 -3.60 10.28
CA ASP A 148 -5.76 -3.80 10.10
C ASP A 148 -6.32 -2.94 8.97
N ILE A 149 -5.77 -1.73 8.78
CA ILE A 149 -6.16 -0.83 7.70
C ILE A 149 -5.68 -1.38 6.36
N ILE A 150 -4.42 -1.80 6.28
CA ILE A 150 -3.83 -2.43 5.09
C ILE A 150 -4.52 -3.77 4.81
N GLY A 151 -4.74 -4.58 5.83
CA GLY A 151 -5.46 -5.85 5.72
C GLY A 151 -6.90 -5.68 5.27
N GLY A 152 -7.59 -4.63 5.73
CA GLY A 152 -8.93 -4.27 5.25
C GLY A 152 -8.93 -3.77 3.80
N LEU A 153 -7.92 -2.99 3.40
CA LEU A 153 -7.77 -2.51 2.02
C LEU A 153 -7.43 -3.65 1.04
N LEU A 154 -6.56 -4.57 1.45
CA LEU A 154 -6.11 -5.71 0.66
C LEU A 154 -7.13 -6.86 0.65
N GLY A 155 -7.86 -7.05 1.76
CA GLY A 155 -8.73 -8.20 1.99
C GLY A 155 -10.23 -7.97 1.83
N GLY A 156 -10.72 -6.73 1.71
CA GLY A 156 -12.15 -6.51 1.61
C GLY A 156 -12.58 -5.06 1.50
N GLY A 157 -12.76 -4.57 0.28
CA GLY A 157 -13.52 -3.36 0.05
C GLY A 157 -15.00 -3.57 0.39
N ALA A 158 -15.44 -3.05 1.55
CA ALA A 158 -16.71 -2.32 1.68
C ALA A 158 -16.84 -1.68 3.06
N SER A 159 -16.96 -0.36 3.02
CA SER A 159 -17.60 0.53 3.97
C SER A 159 -18.63 -0.09 4.93
N SER A 160 -18.50 0.27 6.21
CA SER A 160 -19.57 0.85 7.04
C SER A 160 -21.00 0.37 6.75
N GLY A 161 -21.48 -0.54 7.60
CA GLY A 161 -22.87 -0.93 7.70
C GLY A 161 -23.03 -1.98 8.77
N GLY A 162 -23.43 -1.56 9.98
CA GLY A 162 -23.77 -2.48 11.05
C GLY A 162 -24.80 -3.50 10.58
N GLY A 163 -24.56 -4.77 10.89
CA GLY A 163 -25.43 -5.86 10.46
C GLY A 163 -24.65 -7.16 10.39
N GLY A 164 -24.29 -7.68 11.57
CA GLY A 164 -23.65 -8.99 11.68
C GLY A 164 -24.52 -10.06 11.02
N ILE A 165 -23.97 -10.70 10.00
CA ILE A 165 -24.47 -11.95 9.42
C ILE A 165 -24.49 -13.09 10.46
N GLY A 166 -23.77 -12.91 11.58
CA GLY A 166 -23.85 -13.77 12.77
C GLY A 166 -25.14 -13.60 13.59
N ASP A 167 -25.84 -12.47 13.48
CA ASP A 167 -27.06 -12.19 14.24
C ASP A 167 -28.31 -12.78 13.55
N LEU A 168 -28.32 -12.79 12.21
CA LEU A 168 -29.39 -13.40 11.40
C LEU A 168 -29.39 -14.94 11.45
N LEU A 169 -28.25 -15.56 11.77
CA LEU A 169 -28.16 -17.02 11.97
C LEU A 169 -28.51 -17.44 13.41
N GLY A 170 -28.44 -16.53 14.39
CA GLY A 170 -28.87 -16.77 15.76
C GLY A 170 -30.38 -16.63 15.96
N GLY A 171 -31.05 -15.76 15.19
CA GLY A 171 -32.48 -15.47 15.36
C GLY A 171 -33.45 -16.47 14.73
N LEU A 172 -33.03 -17.25 13.72
CA LEU A 172 -33.93 -18.15 12.98
C LEU A 172 -34.00 -19.58 13.54
N PHE A 173 -33.05 -19.98 14.40
CA PHE A 173 -32.97 -21.35 14.93
C PHE A 173 -33.40 -21.49 16.40
N GLY A 174 -33.81 -20.39 17.05
CA GLY A 174 -34.12 -20.31 18.48
C GLY A 174 -35.59 -20.03 18.79
N GLY A 175 -36.54 -20.58 18.04
CA GLY A 175 -37.98 -20.35 18.22
C GLY A 175 -38.76 -21.64 18.42
N LYS A 176 -38.46 -22.37 19.50
CA LYS A 176 -39.18 -23.59 19.91
C LYS A 176 -40.55 -23.19 20.51
N LYS A 177 -41.63 -23.51 19.81
CA LYS A 177 -42.92 -23.86 20.42
C LYS A 177 -43.20 -25.31 20.09
#